data_AF-A0A1F8X6L8-F1
#
_entry.id   AF-A0A1F8X6L8-F1
#
_cell.length_a   1.000
_cell.length_b   1.000
_cell.length_c   1.000
_cell.angle_alpha   90.00
_cell.angle_beta   90.00
_cell.angle_gamma   90.00
#
_symmetry.space_group_name_H-M   'P 1'
#
loop_
_entity.id
_entity.type
_entity.pdbx_description
1 polymer ?
#
loop_
_entity_poly.entity_id
_entity_poly.type
_entity_poly.pdbx_seq_one_letter_code
_entity_poly.pdbx_strand_id
1 'polypeptide(L)'
;MASNKAIWSVGGGKGGIGKSVMTANIGCALARAGKEVILVDADLGGANLHTYFGVRYPPAGLDDFLKGRIKDLGEAAVATPLPNLKLICGAGEFLGIANPAYAQKQKLIKGIRNLGAEYIIVDLGAGSSYNVLDFFALSNEGIVVLVPEPAAIQNAYIFLKSFVYRRLQRLFSDDPRLTELVKEATDVRSERAVKSFSDLCERIAAYDRDAAARAVSEIKGFRPRLLLNMAQSKDDLKVVDAFKGAAKTFLGLETDFLGALFSRPSVKAAARKMCPFMLDPSASDAHSDVESIVQNLFRLEGLSGGTSKAAVNEPEDAGSLSEKTEAQAEQEVFGFNDNVSHSGTVFHVQTEAQGGGDPFIETVIYQGGRIFFSKRTRWKDAGEGAAGMGFREFATRQHKAAIAAVKMNRITIQG
;
A
#
# COMPACT_ATOMS: atom_id res chain seq x y z
N MET A 1 15.65 -14.37 29.86
CA MET A 1 15.86 -14.42 28.40
C MET A 1 15.25 -13.15 27.84
N ALA A 2 15.99 -12.33 27.09
CA ALA A 2 15.36 -11.21 26.41
C ALA A 2 14.35 -11.80 25.42
N SER A 3 13.05 -11.56 25.62
CA SER A 3 12.06 -11.90 24.61
C SER A 3 12.47 -11.17 23.33
N ASN A 4 12.57 -11.89 22.21
CA ASN A 4 12.98 -11.29 20.96
C ASN A 4 11.85 -10.36 20.50
N LYS A 5 11.99 -9.06 20.80
CA LYS A 5 10.98 -8.04 20.47
C LYS A 5 11.00 -7.80 18.97
N ALA A 6 9.84 -7.95 18.33
CA ALA A 6 9.65 -7.66 16.92
C ALA A 6 8.80 -6.40 16.71
N ILE A 7 9.21 -5.56 15.76
CA ILE A 7 8.47 -4.37 15.34
C ILE A 7 8.15 -4.52 13.85
N TRP A 8 6.88 -4.49 13.48
CA TRP A 8 6.45 -4.58 12.08
C TRP A 8 5.61 -3.38 11.70
N SER A 9 6.17 -2.53 10.84
CA SER A 9 5.41 -1.42 10.26
C SER A 9 4.60 -1.91 9.06
N VAL A 10 3.31 -1.64 9.03
CA VAL A 10 2.38 -2.01 7.95
C VAL A 10 2.17 -0.78 7.06
N GLY A 11 2.75 -0.82 5.85
CA GLY A 11 2.74 0.27 4.89
C GLY A 11 2.18 -0.14 3.52
N GLY A 12 2.13 0.83 2.60
CA GLY A 12 1.72 0.61 1.21
C GLY A 12 1.40 1.91 0.48
N GLY A 13 1.27 1.83 -0.85
CA GLY A 13 1.29 3.02 -1.71
C GLY A 13 0.01 3.84 -1.78
N LYS A 14 -1.14 3.32 -1.31
CA LYS A 14 -2.44 4.00 -1.44
C LYS A 14 -3.29 3.86 -0.16
N GLY A 15 -4.22 4.78 0.02
CA GLY A 15 -5.34 4.62 0.97
C GLY A 15 -6.33 3.56 0.50
N GLY A 16 -7.08 2.97 1.44
CA GLY A 16 -8.14 2.00 1.11
C GLY A 16 -7.67 0.58 0.76
N ILE A 17 -6.37 0.29 0.72
CA ILE A 17 -5.83 -1.06 0.44
C ILE A 17 -5.97 -2.05 1.61
N GLY A 18 -6.54 -1.62 2.74
CA GLY A 18 -6.80 -2.46 3.91
C GLY A 18 -5.64 -2.61 4.91
N LYS A 19 -4.70 -1.65 4.99
CA LYS A 19 -3.60 -1.66 5.99
C LYS A 19 -4.11 -1.86 7.42
N SER A 20 -4.99 -0.99 7.90
CA SER A 20 -5.57 -1.07 9.26
C SER A 20 -6.36 -2.35 9.49
N VAL A 21 -7.07 -2.85 8.46
CA VAL A 21 -7.75 -4.16 8.54
C VAL A 21 -6.74 -5.27 8.77
N MET A 22 -5.65 -5.31 8.00
CA MET A 22 -4.62 -6.33 8.19
C MET A 22 -3.91 -6.16 9.54
N THR A 23 -3.57 -4.94 9.94
CA THR A 23 -2.93 -4.64 11.23
C THR A 23 -3.77 -5.15 12.40
N ALA A 24 -5.07 -4.85 12.43
CA ALA A 24 -5.98 -5.30 13.47
C ALA A 24 -6.07 -6.84 13.53
N ASN A 25 -6.24 -7.48 12.38
CA ASN A 25 -6.48 -8.92 12.31
C ASN A 25 -5.20 -9.75 12.56
N ILE A 26 -4.04 -9.31 12.07
CA ILE A 26 -2.74 -9.93 12.42
C ILE A 26 -2.51 -9.80 13.93
N GLY A 27 -2.81 -8.63 14.52
CA GLY A 27 -2.74 -8.42 15.96
C GLY A 27 -3.61 -9.40 16.74
N CYS A 28 -4.88 -9.56 16.33
CA CYS A 28 -5.78 -10.54 16.94
C CYS A 28 -5.28 -11.98 16.80
N ALA A 29 -4.74 -12.36 15.64
CA ALA A 29 -4.24 -13.70 15.41
C ALA A 29 -2.98 -14.02 16.25
N LEU A 30 -2.04 -13.07 16.37
CA LEU A 30 -0.88 -13.21 17.26
C LEU A 30 -1.30 -13.33 18.72
N ALA A 31 -2.23 -12.49 19.17
CA ALA A 31 -2.76 -12.55 20.52
C ALA A 31 -3.49 -13.87 20.80
N ARG A 32 -4.28 -14.39 19.85
CA ARG A 32 -4.87 -15.73 19.95
C ARG A 32 -3.83 -16.85 20.01
N ALA A 33 -2.66 -16.66 19.40
CA ALA A 33 -1.52 -17.55 19.52
C ALA A 33 -0.73 -17.38 20.85
N GLY A 34 -1.27 -16.62 21.80
CA GLY A 34 -0.70 -16.44 23.14
C GLY A 34 0.44 -15.42 23.23
N LYS A 35 0.61 -14.57 22.21
CA LYS A 35 1.67 -13.55 22.18
C LYS A 35 1.26 -12.24 22.82
N GLU A 36 2.18 -11.54 23.47
CA GLU A 36 1.95 -10.16 23.93
C GLU A 36 2.11 -9.18 22.77
N VAL A 37 1.04 -8.46 22.42
CA VAL A 37 0.98 -7.60 21.23
C VAL A 37 0.54 -6.18 21.57
N ILE A 38 1.23 -5.20 20.99
CA ILE A 38 0.79 -3.79 20.97
C ILE A 38 0.60 -3.34 19.52
N LEU A 39 -0.59 -2.84 19.20
CA LEU A 39 -0.86 -2.12 17.96
C LEU A 39 -0.62 -0.63 18.17
N VAL A 40 -0.01 0.03 17.20
CA VAL A 40 0.22 1.47 17.22
C VAL A 40 -0.39 2.08 15.96
N ASP A 41 -1.40 2.93 16.11
CA ASP A 41 -1.98 3.68 15.00
C ASP A 41 -1.11 4.92 14.72
N ALA A 42 -0.21 4.80 13.75
CA ALA A 42 0.68 5.86 13.30
C ALA A 42 0.18 6.52 12.00
N ASP A 43 -1.10 6.37 11.65
CA ASP A 43 -1.74 7.22 10.64
C ASP A 43 -2.06 8.60 11.25
N LEU A 44 -1.01 9.42 11.38
CA LEU A 44 -1.07 10.76 11.96
C LEU A 44 -2.01 11.73 11.21
N GLY A 45 -2.50 11.37 10.02
CA GLY A 45 -3.42 12.18 9.22
C GLY A 45 -4.86 11.66 9.19
N GLY A 46 -5.11 10.44 9.68
CA GLY A 46 -6.40 9.77 9.52
C GLY A 46 -6.52 8.51 10.38
N ALA A 47 -6.10 8.58 11.64
CA ALA A 47 -6.12 7.46 12.59
C ALA A 47 -7.52 6.85 12.69
N ASN A 48 -7.61 5.54 12.43
CA ASN A 48 -8.89 4.81 12.39
C ASN A 48 -8.81 3.40 13.00
N LEU A 49 -7.63 2.93 13.39
CA LEU A 49 -7.45 1.56 13.89
C LEU A 49 -8.26 1.32 15.19
N HIS A 50 -8.35 2.34 16.04
CA HIS A 50 -9.11 2.31 17.29
C HIS A 50 -10.61 2.01 17.11
N THR A 51 -11.18 2.45 15.99
CA THR A 51 -12.59 2.20 15.67
C THR A 51 -12.90 0.71 15.52
N TYR A 52 -11.92 -0.10 15.03
CA TYR A 52 -12.07 -1.55 14.92
C TYR A 52 -12.29 -2.22 16.28
N PHE A 53 -11.70 -1.67 17.33
CA PHE A 53 -11.81 -2.22 18.69
C PHE A 53 -12.95 -1.60 19.51
N GLY A 54 -13.86 -0.86 18.86
CA GLY A 54 -14.97 -0.18 19.53
C GLY A 54 -14.54 1.00 20.42
N VAL A 55 -13.28 1.41 20.33
CA VAL A 55 -12.77 2.58 21.05
C VAL A 55 -13.20 3.82 20.28
N ARG A 56 -14.08 4.64 20.86
CA ARG A 56 -14.54 5.90 20.24
C ARG A 56 -13.74 7.13 20.69
N TYR A 57 -13.45 7.18 21.98
CA TYR A 57 -12.73 8.28 22.62
C TYR A 57 -11.57 7.70 23.43
N PRO A 58 -10.37 7.58 22.84
CA PRO A 58 -9.23 7.11 23.60
C PRO A 58 -8.88 8.11 24.71
N PRO A 59 -8.56 7.66 25.93
CA PRO A 59 -8.22 8.53 27.05
C PRO A 59 -6.87 9.23 26.85
N ALA A 60 -5.97 8.59 26.11
CA ALA A 60 -4.70 9.15 25.67
C ALA A 60 -4.29 8.52 24.32
N GLY A 61 -3.49 9.25 23.54
CA GLY A 61 -2.95 8.79 22.27
C GLY A 61 -1.53 9.28 21.99
N LEU A 62 -1.10 9.16 20.73
CA LEU A 62 0.21 9.64 20.29
C LEU A 62 0.41 11.14 20.53
N ASP A 63 -0.66 11.94 20.50
CA ASP A 63 -0.57 13.39 20.71
C ASP A 63 -0.29 13.76 22.17
N ASP A 64 -0.86 13.05 23.13
CA ASP A 64 -0.57 13.24 24.57
C ASP A 64 0.91 12.99 24.86
N PHE A 65 1.47 11.92 24.27
CA PHE A 65 2.89 11.62 24.38
C PHE A 65 3.73 12.72 23.75
N LEU A 66 3.39 13.16 22.54
CA LEU A 66 4.11 14.24 21.87
C LEU A 66 4.11 15.54 22.68
N LYS A 67 2.96 15.94 23.21
CA LYS A 67 2.77 17.13 24.06
C LYS A 67 3.39 16.99 25.46
N GLY A 68 3.83 15.79 25.84
CA GLY A 68 4.44 15.52 27.14
C GLY A 68 3.43 15.45 28.29
N ARG A 69 2.14 15.25 27.97
CA ARG A 69 1.10 14.96 28.98
C ARG A 69 1.31 13.59 29.61
N ILE A 70 1.85 12.65 28.83
CA ILE A 70 2.38 11.36 29.29
C ILE A 70 3.87 11.27 28.95
N LYS A 71 4.64 10.60 29.81
CA LYS A 71 6.11 10.48 29.68
C LYS A 71 6.53 9.18 29.03
N ASP A 72 5.83 8.09 29.33
CA ASP A 72 5.99 6.81 28.65
C ASP A 72 4.85 6.62 27.63
N LEU A 73 5.21 6.19 26.42
CA LEU A 73 4.22 5.90 25.37
C LEU A 73 3.34 4.71 25.76
N GLY A 74 3.85 3.79 26.58
CA GLY A 74 3.07 2.65 27.08
C GLY A 74 1.85 3.06 27.92
N GLU A 75 1.84 4.25 28.51
CA GLU A 75 0.70 4.80 29.27
C GLU A 75 -0.54 5.05 28.37
N ALA A 76 -0.34 5.25 27.07
CA ALA A 76 -1.44 5.41 26.11
C ALA A 76 -2.05 4.09 25.63
N ALA A 77 -1.53 2.93 26.07
CA ALA A 77 -1.99 1.64 25.62
C ALA A 77 -3.35 1.30 26.24
N VAL A 78 -4.40 1.26 25.42
CA VAL A 78 -5.75 0.86 25.81
C VAL A 78 -5.95 -0.64 25.63
N ALA A 79 -6.77 -1.25 26.50
CA ALA A 79 -7.14 -2.65 26.39
C ALA A 79 -8.04 -2.89 25.15
N THR A 80 -7.95 -4.12 24.61
CA THR A 80 -8.87 -4.62 23.59
C THR A 80 -9.68 -5.80 24.16
N PRO A 81 -10.64 -6.38 23.42
CA PRO A 81 -11.33 -7.60 23.87
C PRO A 81 -10.42 -8.82 24.09
N LEU A 82 -9.17 -8.79 23.59
CA LEU A 82 -8.17 -9.83 23.85
C LEU A 82 -7.18 -9.34 24.94
N PRO A 83 -6.97 -10.10 26.03
CA PRO A 83 -6.23 -9.62 27.21
C PRO A 83 -4.77 -9.28 26.94
N ASN A 84 -4.14 -9.97 25.99
CA ASN A 84 -2.75 -9.82 25.57
C ASN A 84 -2.58 -8.97 24.30
N LEU A 85 -3.62 -8.23 23.91
CA LEU A 85 -3.59 -7.25 22.81
C LEU A 85 -3.97 -5.87 23.33
N LYS A 86 -3.05 -4.92 23.19
CA LYS A 86 -3.28 -3.51 23.50
C LYS A 86 -3.17 -2.66 22.25
N LEU A 87 -3.76 -1.47 22.31
CA LEU A 87 -3.77 -0.51 21.23
C LEU A 87 -3.29 0.85 21.74
N ILE A 88 -2.38 1.49 21.01
CA ILE A 88 -2.04 2.89 21.18
C ILE A 88 -2.70 3.65 20.03
N CYS A 89 -3.64 4.51 20.38
CA CYS A 89 -4.42 5.27 19.42
C CYS A 89 -3.59 6.42 18.82
N GLY A 90 -3.86 6.73 17.56
CA GLY A 90 -3.23 7.84 16.87
C GLY A 90 -3.63 9.18 17.47
N ALA A 91 -3.12 10.25 16.87
CA ALA A 91 -3.46 11.60 17.30
C ALA A 91 -4.86 11.98 16.81
N GLY A 92 -5.81 12.12 17.74
CA GLY A 92 -7.17 12.58 17.42
C GLY A 92 -7.20 14.05 17.00
N GLU A 93 -7.88 14.34 15.89
CA GLU A 93 -8.41 15.64 15.40
C GLU A 93 -7.48 16.88 15.38
N PHE A 94 -6.20 16.74 15.74
CA PHE A 94 -5.31 17.88 15.92
C PHE A 94 -4.57 18.25 14.62
N LEU A 95 -4.75 19.50 14.21
CA LEU A 95 -4.08 20.09 13.04
C LEU A 95 -2.55 20.08 13.21
N GLY A 96 -1.84 19.55 12.22
CA GLY A 96 -0.37 19.59 12.13
C GLY A 96 0.37 18.33 12.58
N ILE A 97 -0.28 17.35 13.22
CA ILE A 97 0.39 16.09 13.58
C ILE A 97 0.69 15.21 12.36
N ALA A 98 -0.06 15.38 11.26
CA ALA A 98 0.26 14.74 9.98
C ALA A 98 1.68 15.07 9.45
N ASN A 99 2.26 16.19 9.91
CA ASN A 99 3.61 16.60 9.56
C ASN A 99 4.43 16.98 10.80
N PRO A 100 4.77 16.00 11.67
CA PRO A 100 5.45 16.28 12.93
C PRO A 100 6.86 16.81 12.67
N ALA A 101 7.31 17.73 13.53
CA ALA A 101 8.69 18.20 13.49
C ALA A 101 9.67 17.05 13.72
N TYR A 102 10.92 17.20 13.28
CA TYR A 102 11.94 16.16 13.40
C TYR A 102 12.08 15.63 14.84
N ALA A 103 12.11 16.52 15.85
CA ALA A 103 12.21 16.13 17.25
C ALA A 103 11.00 15.30 17.73
N GLN A 104 9.78 15.66 17.32
CA GLN A 104 8.56 14.91 17.63
C GLN A 104 8.58 13.53 17.01
N LYS A 105 9.03 13.42 15.75
CA LYS A 105 9.21 12.14 15.07
C LYS A 105 10.23 11.24 15.77
N GLN A 106 11.40 11.78 16.15
CA GLN A 106 12.40 11.00 16.91
C GLN A 106 11.86 10.55 18.28
N LYS A 107 11.09 11.41 18.95
CA LYS A 107 10.40 11.08 20.20
C LYS A 107 9.46 9.90 20.01
N LEU A 108 8.62 9.89 18.97
CA LEU A 108 7.73 8.76 18.63
C LEU A 108 8.50 7.49 18.31
N ILE A 109 9.53 7.56 17.46
CA ILE A 109 10.36 6.41 17.09
C ILE A 109 10.97 5.75 18.34
N LYS A 110 11.52 6.57 19.25
CA LYS A 110 12.09 6.09 20.51
C LYS A 110 11.00 5.51 21.42
N GLY A 111 9.85 6.17 21.54
CA GLY A 111 8.71 5.69 22.31
C GLY A 111 8.24 4.31 21.84
N ILE A 112 8.04 4.13 20.54
CA ILE A 112 7.60 2.87 19.94
C ILE A 112 8.60 1.74 20.22
N ARG A 113 9.91 1.99 20.07
CA ARG A 113 10.96 0.99 20.36
C ARG A 113 10.99 0.56 21.83
N ASN A 114 10.60 1.46 22.73
CA ASN A 114 10.62 1.22 24.18
C ASN A 114 9.39 0.45 24.70
N LEU A 115 8.33 0.29 23.90
CA LEU A 115 7.11 -0.42 24.31
C LEU A 115 7.39 -1.87 24.76
N GLY A 116 6.79 -2.30 25.86
CA GLY A 116 7.00 -3.62 26.46
C GLY A 116 6.04 -4.69 25.94
N ALA A 117 6.28 -5.22 24.74
CA ALA A 117 5.56 -6.35 24.16
C ALA A 117 6.49 -7.25 23.34
N GLU A 118 6.09 -8.49 23.08
CA GLU A 118 6.79 -9.37 22.14
C GLU A 118 6.67 -8.84 20.71
N TYR A 119 5.46 -8.43 20.31
CA TYR A 119 5.18 -7.91 18.97
C TYR A 119 4.59 -6.50 19.03
N ILE A 120 5.15 -5.60 18.24
CA ILE A 120 4.63 -4.25 18.05
C ILE A 120 4.30 -4.07 16.57
N ILE A 121 3.02 -3.87 16.25
CA ILE A 121 2.60 -3.64 14.86
C ILE A 121 2.22 -2.18 14.69
N VAL A 122 2.87 -1.50 13.77
CA VAL A 122 2.69 -0.06 13.53
C VAL A 122 1.88 0.15 12.25
N ASP A 123 0.62 0.57 12.38
CA ASP A 123 -0.24 0.89 11.25
C ASP A 123 0.14 2.24 10.67
N LEU A 124 0.56 2.28 9.41
CA LEU A 124 0.97 3.53 8.76
C LEU A 124 -0.16 4.11 7.91
N GLY A 125 -0.17 5.43 7.80
CA GLY A 125 -1.06 6.14 6.89
C GLY A 125 -0.79 5.88 5.41
N ALA A 126 -1.63 6.45 4.57
CA ALA A 126 -1.49 6.34 3.11
C ALA A 126 -0.34 7.18 2.55
N GLY A 127 0.19 6.74 1.41
CA GLY A 127 1.13 7.51 0.59
C GLY A 127 2.59 7.29 0.96
N SER A 128 3.45 8.15 0.43
CA SER A 128 4.92 8.03 0.49
C SER A 128 5.58 9.28 1.10
N SER A 129 4.88 9.96 2.02
CA SER A 129 5.46 11.09 2.74
C SER A 129 6.67 10.64 3.57
N TYR A 130 7.62 11.54 3.81
CA TYR A 130 8.84 11.20 4.57
C TYR A 130 8.54 10.69 5.97
N ASN A 131 7.43 11.11 6.59
CA ASN A 131 7.04 10.61 7.91
C ASN A 131 6.64 9.14 7.84
N VAL A 132 5.80 8.76 6.86
CA VAL A 132 5.41 7.37 6.63
C VAL A 132 6.63 6.50 6.34
N LEU A 133 7.53 6.95 5.46
CA LEU A 133 8.75 6.20 5.13
C LEU A 133 9.70 6.05 6.32
N ASP A 134 9.85 7.09 7.14
CA ASP A 134 10.69 7.05 8.33
C ASP A 134 10.11 6.14 9.43
N PHE A 135 8.77 6.05 9.55
CA PHE A 135 8.12 5.05 10.42
C PHE A 135 8.15 3.65 9.84
N PHE A 136 8.11 3.49 8.51
CA PHE A 136 8.32 2.20 7.87
C PHE A 136 9.73 1.66 8.14
N ALA A 137 10.72 2.55 8.23
CA ALA A 137 12.11 2.23 8.62
C ALA A 137 12.30 1.86 10.10
N LEU A 138 11.24 1.78 10.92
CA LEU A 138 11.34 1.32 12.31
C LEU A 138 11.88 -0.11 12.41
N SER A 139 11.62 -0.92 11.38
CA SER A 139 12.18 -2.25 11.22
C SER A 139 12.67 -2.50 9.80
N ASN A 140 13.54 -3.49 9.67
CA ASN A 140 14.07 -3.92 8.40
C ASN A 140 13.14 -4.88 7.64
N GLU A 141 12.05 -5.30 8.28
CA GLU A 141 11.14 -6.36 7.84
C GLU A 141 9.69 -5.87 7.75
N GLY A 142 9.50 -4.59 7.42
CA GLY A 142 8.17 -3.98 7.31
C GLY A 142 7.26 -4.72 6.32
N ILE A 143 5.95 -4.70 6.59
CA ILE A 143 4.91 -5.35 5.80
C ILE A 143 4.37 -4.37 4.76
N VAL A 144 4.42 -4.72 3.49
CA VAL A 144 3.83 -3.96 2.38
C VAL A 144 2.55 -4.64 1.93
N VAL A 145 1.43 -3.94 2.10
CA VAL A 145 0.13 -4.41 1.63
C VAL A 145 -0.02 -4.13 0.13
N LEU A 146 -0.33 -5.17 -0.63
CA LEU A 146 -0.64 -5.15 -2.06
C LEU A 146 -2.13 -5.42 -2.27
N VAL A 147 -2.67 -4.97 -3.40
CA VAL A 147 -4.01 -5.34 -3.88
C VAL A 147 -3.84 -5.66 -5.37
N PRO A 148 -4.47 -6.71 -5.94
CA PRO A 148 -4.29 -7.13 -7.34
C PRO A 148 -4.99 -6.19 -8.34
N GLU A 149 -4.85 -4.88 -8.13
CA GLU A 149 -5.28 -3.83 -9.02
C GLU A 149 -4.04 -3.13 -9.59
N PRO A 150 -3.91 -2.95 -10.92
CA PRO A 150 -2.71 -2.39 -11.54
C PRO A 150 -2.23 -1.07 -10.89
N ALA A 151 -3.18 -0.17 -10.59
CA ALA A 151 -2.87 1.10 -9.95
C ALA A 151 -2.37 0.93 -8.50
N ALA A 152 -2.91 -0.02 -7.73
CA ALA A 152 -2.47 -0.27 -6.36
C ALA A 152 -1.06 -0.88 -6.33
N ILE A 153 -0.78 -1.80 -7.24
CA ILE A 153 0.55 -2.42 -7.44
C ILE A 153 1.60 -1.37 -7.81
N GLN A 154 1.30 -0.51 -8.79
CA GLN A 154 2.21 0.57 -9.17
C GLN A 154 2.48 1.52 -8.00
N ASN A 155 1.46 1.89 -7.24
CA ASN A 155 1.62 2.75 -6.06
C ASN A 155 2.47 2.07 -4.98
N ALA A 156 2.28 0.77 -4.73
CA ALA A 156 3.11 0.02 -3.78
C ALA A 156 4.58 -0.06 -4.22
N TYR A 157 4.83 -0.16 -5.53
CA TYR A 157 6.19 -0.12 -6.07
C TYR A 157 6.81 1.28 -5.89
N ILE A 158 6.06 2.35 -6.18
CA ILE A 158 6.50 3.73 -5.92
C ILE A 158 6.79 3.94 -4.44
N PHE A 159 5.98 3.37 -3.53
CA PHE A 159 6.21 3.42 -2.10
C PHE A 159 7.57 2.81 -1.71
N LEU A 160 7.87 1.59 -2.18
CA LEU A 160 9.17 0.95 -1.94
C LEU A 160 10.33 1.69 -2.60
N LYS A 161 10.12 2.21 -3.82
CA LYS A 161 11.08 3.06 -4.52
C LYS A 161 11.43 4.28 -3.66
N SER A 162 10.43 5.04 -3.22
CA SER A 162 10.61 6.20 -2.35
C SER A 162 11.26 5.83 -1.01
N PHE A 163 10.92 4.68 -0.43
CA PHE A 163 11.57 4.16 0.77
C PHE A 163 13.08 3.97 0.56
N VAL A 164 13.48 3.26 -0.50
CA VAL A 164 14.89 3.03 -0.84
C VAL A 164 15.65 4.35 -0.98
N TYR A 165 15.13 5.30 -1.76
CA TYR A 165 15.79 6.60 -1.92
C TYR A 165 15.84 7.39 -0.62
N ARG A 166 14.77 7.35 0.20
CA ARG A 166 14.76 7.99 1.51
C ARG A 166 15.84 7.42 2.43
N ARG A 167 16.11 6.11 2.38
CA ARG A 167 17.19 5.47 3.15
C ARG A 167 18.56 5.93 2.66
N LEU A 168 18.78 5.97 1.35
CA LEU A 168 20.05 6.42 0.76
C LEU A 168 20.32 7.91 1.06
N GLN A 169 19.29 8.77 0.95
CA GLN A 169 19.40 10.19 1.32
C GLN A 169 19.84 10.37 2.79
N ARG A 170 19.39 9.49 3.69
CA ARG A 170 19.79 9.52 5.10
C ARG A 170 21.18 8.94 5.32
N LEU A 171 21.56 7.90 4.57
CA LEU A 171 22.90 7.31 4.63
C LEU A 171 23.99 8.30 4.20
N PHE A 172 23.67 9.16 3.24
CA PHE A 172 24.61 10.13 2.66
C PHE A 172 24.33 11.58 3.06
N SER A 173 23.60 11.82 4.16
CA SER A 173 23.22 13.18 4.59
C SER A 173 24.41 14.11 4.81
N ASP A 174 25.58 13.54 5.12
CA ASP A 174 26.81 14.27 5.43
C ASP A 174 27.67 14.53 4.18
N ASP A 175 27.30 13.99 3.02
CA ASP A 175 27.95 14.23 1.74
C ASP A 175 26.96 14.93 0.77
N PRO A 176 27.13 16.24 0.55
CA PRO A 176 26.24 17.01 -0.33
C PRO A 176 26.19 16.50 -1.77
N ARG A 177 27.30 15.97 -2.30
CA ARG A 177 27.38 15.50 -3.69
C ARG A 177 26.64 14.19 -3.86
N LEU A 178 26.83 13.25 -2.93
CA LEU A 178 26.10 11.99 -2.93
C LEU A 178 24.59 12.22 -2.69
N THR A 179 24.24 13.17 -1.82
CA THR A 179 22.83 13.57 -1.61
C THR A 179 22.19 14.08 -2.91
N GLU A 180 22.90 14.93 -3.67
CA GLU A 180 22.39 15.44 -4.94
C GLU A 180 22.26 14.31 -5.98
N LEU A 181 23.24 13.39 -6.07
CA LEU A 181 23.14 12.23 -6.96
C LEU A 181 21.91 11.36 -6.67
N VAL A 182 21.63 11.09 -5.40
CA VAL A 182 20.43 10.33 -4.99
C VAL A 182 19.16 11.09 -5.33
N LYS A 183 19.16 12.42 -5.17
CA LYS A 183 18.01 13.29 -5.50
C LYS A 183 17.76 13.34 -7.01
N GLU A 184 18.79 13.51 -7.83
CA GLU A 184 18.69 13.45 -9.30
C GLU A 184 18.11 12.11 -9.76
N ALA A 185 18.49 11.00 -9.11
CA ALA A 185 17.97 9.67 -9.42
C ALA A 185 16.45 9.52 -9.16
N THR A 186 15.88 10.37 -8.31
CA THR A 186 14.42 10.39 -8.06
C THR A 186 13.64 11.21 -9.07
N ASP A 187 14.29 12.07 -9.85
CA ASP A 187 13.63 12.92 -10.84
C ASP A 187 13.50 12.21 -12.19
N VAL A 188 12.27 11.76 -12.49
CA VAL A 188 11.91 11.05 -13.73
C VAL A 188 11.99 11.96 -14.95
N ARG A 189 12.01 13.30 -14.77
CA ARG A 189 12.08 14.29 -15.87
C ARG A 189 13.51 14.74 -16.19
N SER A 190 14.50 14.30 -15.41
CA SER A 190 15.90 14.59 -15.69
C SER A 190 16.42 13.69 -16.82
N GLU A 191 17.18 14.24 -17.76
CA GLU A 191 17.94 13.45 -18.76
C GLU A 191 18.95 12.48 -18.10
N ARG A 192 19.23 12.69 -16.80
CA ARG A 192 20.09 11.84 -15.96
C ARG A 192 19.30 10.88 -15.07
N ALA A 193 18.01 10.65 -15.31
CA ALA A 193 17.23 9.68 -14.54
C ALA A 193 17.93 8.30 -14.52
N VAL A 194 17.99 7.70 -13.34
CA VAL A 194 18.60 6.38 -13.16
C VAL A 194 17.58 5.30 -13.47
N LYS A 195 17.96 4.28 -14.23
CA LYS A 195 17.05 3.19 -14.64
C LYS A 195 16.83 2.14 -13.55
N SER A 196 17.83 1.89 -12.72
CA SER A 196 17.80 0.89 -11.64
C SER A 196 18.73 1.28 -10.48
N PHE A 197 18.56 0.64 -9.33
CA PHE A 197 19.47 0.81 -8.19
C PHE A 197 20.93 0.45 -8.54
N SER A 198 21.16 -0.48 -9.46
CA SER A 198 22.51 -0.80 -9.96
C SER A 198 23.15 0.38 -10.67
N ASP A 199 22.43 1.05 -11.57
CA ASP A 199 22.90 2.26 -12.29
C ASP A 199 23.21 3.39 -11.29
N LEU A 200 22.41 3.53 -10.21
CA LEU A 200 22.74 4.49 -9.14
C LEU A 200 24.06 4.11 -8.44
N CYS A 201 24.24 2.83 -8.09
CA CYS A 201 25.45 2.36 -7.42
C CYS A 201 26.70 2.53 -8.30
N GLU A 202 26.60 2.32 -9.62
CA GLU A 202 27.70 2.55 -10.56
C GLU A 202 28.10 4.01 -10.61
N ARG A 203 27.13 4.93 -10.63
CA ARG A 203 27.39 6.37 -10.58
C ARG A 203 28.00 6.81 -9.26
N ILE A 204 27.53 6.26 -8.14
CA ILE A 204 28.15 6.49 -6.83
C ILE A 204 29.59 5.94 -6.84
N ALA A 205 29.82 4.74 -7.37
CA ALA A 205 31.13 4.09 -7.39
C ALA A 205 32.16 4.81 -8.27
N ALA A 206 31.72 5.54 -9.29
CA ALA A 206 32.57 6.41 -10.09
C ALA A 206 33.14 7.59 -9.29
N TYR A 207 32.45 7.99 -8.21
CA TYR A 207 32.89 9.04 -7.29
C TYR A 207 33.56 8.45 -6.04
N ASP A 208 32.91 7.50 -5.37
CA ASP A 208 33.35 6.85 -4.15
C ASP A 208 32.87 5.38 -4.13
N ARG A 209 33.82 4.45 -4.28
CA ARG A 209 33.55 3.00 -4.28
C ARG A 209 33.07 2.50 -2.91
N ASP A 210 33.55 3.09 -1.82
CA ASP A 210 33.15 2.69 -0.48
C ASP A 210 31.74 3.18 -0.17
N ALA A 211 31.35 4.37 -0.65
CA ALA A 211 29.97 4.83 -0.61
C ALA A 211 29.03 3.88 -1.37
N ALA A 212 29.42 3.39 -2.55
CA ALA A 212 28.61 2.42 -3.30
C ALA A 212 28.44 1.10 -2.53
N ALA A 213 29.51 0.59 -1.91
CA ALA A 213 29.43 -0.60 -1.07
C ALA A 213 28.49 -0.40 0.14
N ARG A 214 28.55 0.78 0.78
CA ARG A 214 27.61 1.15 1.86
C ARG A 214 26.17 1.21 1.37
N ALA A 215 25.88 1.79 0.20
CA ALA A 215 24.54 1.80 -0.38
C ALA A 215 23.99 0.38 -0.58
N VAL A 216 24.79 -0.50 -1.19
CA VAL A 216 24.39 -1.90 -1.41
C VAL A 216 24.15 -2.62 -0.09
N SER A 217 25.03 -2.45 0.90
CA SER A 217 24.87 -3.04 2.22
C SER A 217 23.62 -2.54 2.94
N GLU A 218 23.33 -1.24 2.83
CA GLU A 218 22.15 -0.62 3.42
C GLU A 218 20.87 -1.25 2.85
N ILE A 219 20.76 -1.35 1.52
CA ILE A 219 19.56 -1.91 0.88
C ILE A 219 19.43 -3.41 1.12
N LYS A 220 20.53 -4.17 1.12
CA LYS A 220 20.53 -5.60 1.50
C LYS A 220 20.08 -5.85 2.94
N GLY A 221 20.26 -4.86 3.81
CA GLY A 221 19.78 -4.92 5.19
C GLY A 221 18.26 -4.89 5.33
N PHE A 222 17.53 -4.50 4.27
CA PHE A 222 16.07 -4.46 4.26
C PHE A 222 15.49 -5.60 3.45
N ARG A 223 14.49 -6.26 4.03
CA ARG A 223 13.76 -7.35 3.37
C ARG A 223 12.26 -7.21 3.65
N PRO A 224 11.57 -6.30 2.96
CA PRO A 224 10.15 -6.09 3.15
C PRO A 224 9.34 -7.34 2.85
N ARG A 225 8.26 -7.49 3.60
CA ARG A 225 7.35 -8.63 3.55
C ARG A 225 6.07 -8.24 2.82
N LEU A 226 5.73 -8.92 1.75
CA LEU A 226 4.59 -8.63 0.89
C LEU A 226 3.36 -9.40 1.39
N LEU A 227 2.24 -8.70 1.52
CA LEU A 227 0.95 -9.28 1.86
C LEU A 227 -0.06 -8.87 0.78
N LEU A 228 -0.64 -9.84 0.08
CA LEU A 228 -1.65 -9.57 -0.95
C LEU A 228 -3.05 -9.54 -0.32
N ASN A 229 -3.66 -8.37 -0.27
CA ASN A 229 -5.03 -8.21 0.19
C ASN A 229 -6.02 -8.24 -0.99
N MET A 230 -7.28 -8.56 -0.70
CA MET A 230 -8.40 -8.55 -1.64
C MET A 230 -8.18 -9.41 -2.89
N ALA A 231 -7.43 -10.51 -2.77
CA ALA A 231 -7.28 -11.49 -3.84
C ALA A 231 -8.64 -12.11 -4.19
N GLN A 232 -9.00 -12.17 -5.47
CA GLN A 232 -10.22 -12.83 -5.94
C GLN A 232 -9.97 -14.31 -6.20
N SER A 233 -8.77 -14.65 -6.67
CA SER A 233 -8.40 -16.03 -7.02
C SER A 233 -6.92 -16.29 -6.81
N LYS A 234 -6.51 -17.56 -6.91
CA LYS A 234 -5.09 -17.92 -6.82
C LYS A 234 -4.26 -17.32 -7.96
N ASP A 235 -4.87 -16.98 -9.10
CA ASP A 235 -4.17 -16.33 -10.21
C ASP A 235 -3.64 -14.94 -9.83
N ASP A 236 -4.28 -14.25 -8.89
CA ASP A 236 -3.82 -12.95 -8.40
C ASP A 236 -2.45 -13.05 -7.69
N LEU A 237 -2.05 -14.24 -7.24
CA LEU A 237 -0.74 -14.46 -6.65
C LEU A 237 0.41 -14.21 -7.65
N LYS A 238 0.16 -14.38 -8.95
CA LYS A 238 1.15 -14.10 -10.01
C LYS A 238 1.60 -12.63 -10.00
N VAL A 239 0.73 -11.72 -9.55
CA VAL A 239 1.06 -10.30 -9.39
C VAL A 239 2.15 -10.09 -8.35
N VAL A 240 2.18 -10.92 -7.30
CA VAL A 240 3.22 -10.87 -6.27
C VAL A 240 4.57 -11.24 -6.87
N ASP A 241 4.64 -12.29 -7.68
CA ASP A 241 5.90 -12.71 -8.31
C ASP A 241 6.43 -11.65 -9.28
N ALA A 242 5.54 -11.05 -10.09
CA ALA A 242 5.90 -9.92 -10.93
C ALA A 242 6.43 -8.72 -10.11
N PHE A 243 5.78 -8.43 -8.98
CA PHE A 243 6.20 -7.35 -8.07
C PHE A 243 7.57 -7.64 -7.44
N LYS A 244 7.81 -8.86 -6.96
CA LYS A 244 9.09 -9.31 -6.40
C LYS A 244 10.20 -9.17 -7.44
N GLY A 245 9.95 -9.62 -8.67
CA GLY A 245 10.88 -9.49 -9.79
C GLY A 245 11.24 -8.03 -10.08
N ALA A 246 10.24 -7.15 -10.11
CA ALA A 246 10.45 -5.71 -10.31
C ALA A 246 11.25 -5.07 -9.15
N ALA A 247 10.89 -5.36 -7.88
CA ALA A 247 11.59 -4.85 -6.72
C ALA A 247 13.08 -5.26 -6.71
N LYS A 248 13.36 -6.53 -7.00
CA LYS A 248 14.74 -7.03 -7.09
C LYS A 248 15.51 -6.40 -8.24
N THR A 249 14.93 -6.38 -9.44
CA THR A 249 15.61 -5.91 -10.66
C THR A 249 15.90 -4.41 -10.61
N PHE A 250 14.92 -3.61 -10.21
CA PHE A 250 15.01 -2.17 -10.30
C PHE A 250 15.42 -1.50 -8.99
N LEU A 251 15.14 -2.09 -7.84
CA LEU A 251 15.46 -1.51 -6.53
C LEU A 251 16.58 -2.27 -5.79
N GLY A 252 17.04 -3.41 -6.31
CA GLY A 252 18.01 -4.27 -5.61
C GLY A 252 17.46 -4.85 -4.29
N LEU A 253 16.14 -4.81 -4.11
CA LEU A 253 15.48 -5.10 -2.84
C LEU A 253 14.89 -6.51 -2.88
N GLU A 254 15.39 -7.38 -2.02
CA GLU A 254 14.80 -8.71 -1.80
C GLU A 254 13.51 -8.57 -0.98
N THR A 255 12.51 -9.39 -1.29
CA THR A 255 11.20 -9.35 -0.64
C THR A 255 10.67 -10.76 -0.39
N ASP A 256 10.02 -10.96 0.76
CA ASP A 256 9.39 -12.22 1.13
C ASP A 256 7.87 -12.13 0.98
N PHE A 257 7.22 -13.23 0.63
CA PHE A 257 5.75 -13.28 0.56
C PHE A 257 5.19 -13.87 1.86
N LEU A 258 4.30 -13.15 2.52
CA LEU A 258 3.65 -13.60 3.76
C LEU A 258 2.40 -14.43 3.52
N GLY A 259 1.69 -14.16 2.44
CA GLY A 259 0.39 -14.76 2.18
C GLY A 259 -0.60 -13.75 1.62
N ALA A 260 -1.81 -14.25 1.39
CA ALA A 260 -2.89 -13.48 0.81
C ALA A 260 -4.15 -13.55 1.68
N LEU A 261 -4.89 -12.45 1.72
CA LEU A 261 -6.28 -12.42 2.19
C LEU A 261 -7.20 -12.39 0.97
N PHE A 262 -8.00 -13.43 0.80
CA PHE A 262 -8.99 -13.47 -0.27
C PHE A 262 -10.20 -12.61 0.06
N SER A 263 -10.71 -11.90 -0.94
CA SER A 263 -11.90 -11.07 -0.86
C SER A 263 -13.12 -11.94 -0.57
N ARG A 264 -13.69 -11.80 0.63
CA ARG A 264 -14.92 -12.48 1.02
C ARG A 264 -15.99 -11.48 1.47
N PRO A 265 -17.29 -11.76 1.23
CA PRO A 265 -18.38 -10.92 1.72
C PRO A 265 -18.34 -10.74 3.25
N SER A 266 -17.94 -11.78 3.98
CA SER A 266 -17.83 -11.77 5.44
C SER A 266 -16.77 -10.76 5.95
N VAL A 267 -15.60 -10.72 5.32
CA VAL A 267 -14.54 -9.73 5.61
C VAL A 267 -15.05 -8.31 5.37
N LYS A 268 -15.73 -8.08 4.24
CA LYS A 268 -16.32 -6.77 3.93
C LYS A 268 -17.41 -6.38 4.94
N ALA A 269 -18.22 -7.33 5.37
CA ALA A 269 -19.25 -7.10 6.38
C ALA A 269 -18.65 -6.74 7.75
N ALA A 270 -17.62 -7.46 8.20
CA ALA A 270 -16.92 -7.16 9.44
C ALA A 270 -16.23 -5.79 9.41
N ALA A 271 -15.57 -5.45 8.29
CA ALA A 271 -14.97 -4.13 8.11
C ALA A 271 -15.99 -2.99 8.18
N ARG A 272 -17.20 -3.17 7.59
CA ARG A 272 -18.30 -2.20 7.70
C ARG A 272 -18.83 -2.03 9.12
N LYS A 273 -18.75 -3.09 9.95
CA LYS A 273 -19.07 -3.03 11.38
C LYS A 273 -17.96 -2.40 12.22
N MET A 274 -16.82 -2.04 11.61
CA MET A 274 -15.59 -1.64 12.31
C MET A 274 -15.22 -2.67 13.37
N CYS A 275 -15.04 -3.92 12.95
CA CYS A 275 -14.64 -5.03 13.82
C CYS A 275 -13.54 -5.85 13.13
N PRO A 276 -12.46 -6.25 13.82
CA PRO A 276 -11.52 -7.23 13.29
C PRO A 276 -12.30 -8.50 12.98
N PHE A 277 -12.29 -8.95 11.72
CA PHE A 277 -13.02 -10.14 11.32
C PHE A 277 -12.54 -11.40 12.05
N MET A 278 -11.30 -11.43 12.55
CA MET A 278 -10.82 -12.47 13.47
C MET A 278 -11.74 -12.57 14.69
N LEU A 279 -12.24 -11.47 15.22
CA LEU A 279 -13.16 -11.43 16.36
C LEU A 279 -14.64 -11.64 15.97
N ASP A 280 -14.99 -11.66 14.68
CA ASP A 280 -16.35 -11.89 14.18
C ASP A 280 -16.52 -13.37 13.76
N PRO A 281 -17.31 -14.19 14.50
CA PRO A 281 -17.54 -15.59 14.15
C PRO A 281 -18.18 -15.78 12.76
N SER A 282 -18.92 -14.79 12.27
CA SER A 282 -19.54 -14.81 10.94
C SER A 282 -18.53 -14.67 9.79
N ALA A 283 -17.26 -14.38 10.10
CA ALA A 283 -16.15 -14.28 9.15
C ALA A 283 -15.07 -15.35 9.36
N SER A 284 -15.44 -16.49 9.97
CA SER A 284 -14.56 -17.63 10.19
C SER A 284 -13.96 -18.24 8.91
N ASP A 285 -14.65 -18.06 7.77
CA ASP A 285 -14.19 -18.45 6.44
C ASP A 285 -12.91 -17.73 5.98
N ALA A 286 -12.55 -16.61 6.62
CA ALA A 286 -11.35 -15.83 6.34
C ALA A 286 -10.27 -15.95 7.42
N HIS A 287 -10.51 -16.65 8.54
CA HIS A 287 -9.54 -16.73 9.65
C HIS A 287 -8.28 -17.48 9.24
N SER A 288 -8.43 -18.56 8.48
CA SER A 288 -7.32 -19.40 8.01
C SER A 288 -6.30 -18.65 7.15
N ASP A 289 -6.72 -17.64 6.38
CA ASP A 289 -5.82 -16.79 5.60
C ASP A 289 -4.86 -16.01 6.53
N VAL A 290 -5.40 -15.40 7.60
CA VAL A 290 -4.60 -14.62 8.56
C VAL A 290 -3.75 -15.52 9.43
N GLU A 291 -4.28 -16.67 9.85
CA GLU A 291 -3.51 -17.66 10.59
C GLU A 291 -2.31 -18.16 9.77
N SER A 292 -2.50 -18.42 8.47
CA SER A 292 -1.41 -18.78 7.55
C SER A 292 -0.36 -17.66 7.44
N ILE A 293 -0.80 -16.41 7.36
CA ILE A 293 0.09 -15.23 7.37
C ILE A 293 0.91 -15.19 8.66
N VAL A 294 0.29 -15.40 9.83
CA VAL A 294 0.97 -15.41 11.12
C VAL A 294 1.95 -16.57 11.26
N GLN A 295 1.60 -17.76 10.78
CA GLN A 295 2.53 -18.90 10.75
C GLN A 295 3.76 -18.61 9.87
N ASN A 296 3.58 -17.93 8.74
CA ASN A 296 4.69 -17.51 7.90
C ASN A 296 5.55 -16.42 8.58
N LEU A 297 4.95 -15.51 9.36
CA LEU A 297 5.70 -14.55 10.17
C LEU A 297 6.59 -15.27 11.19
N PHE A 298 6.07 -16.25 11.93
CA PHE A 298 6.86 -17.04 12.88
C PHE A 298 7.98 -17.83 12.19
N ARG A 299 7.71 -18.41 11.01
CA ARG A 299 8.75 -19.11 10.24
C ARG A 299 9.87 -18.16 9.84
N LEU A 300 9.55 -16.97 9.34
CA LEU A 300 10.55 -15.99 8.93
C LEU A 300 11.37 -15.47 10.11
N GLU A 301 10.77 -15.29 11.30
CA GLU A 301 11.51 -14.98 12.52
C GLU A 301 12.47 -16.10 12.96
N GLY A 302 12.02 -17.35 12.89
CA GLY A 302 12.88 -18.50 13.19
C GLY A 302 14.06 -18.62 12.23
N LEU A 303 13.88 -18.20 10.97
CA LEU A 303 14.93 -18.18 9.96
C LEU A 303 15.88 -16.98 10.10
N SER A 304 15.41 -15.82 10.56
CA SER A 304 16.28 -14.67 10.83
C SER A 304 17.15 -14.86 12.08
N GLY A 305 16.81 -15.83 12.95
CA GLY A 305 17.62 -16.28 14.08
C GLY A 305 18.67 -17.37 13.76
N GLY A 306 18.78 -17.85 12.52
CA GLY A 306 19.66 -18.97 12.16
C GLY A 306 20.37 -18.78 10.82
N THR A 307 21.70 -18.82 10.81
CA THR A 307 22.50 -18.86 9.58
C THR A 307 22.20 -20.10 8.73
N SER A 308 21.68 -19.87 7.53
CA SER A 308 21.81 -20.64 6.27
C SER A 308 21.42 -22.13 6.22
N LYS A 309 20.30 -22.45 5.55
CA LYS A 309 20.23 -23.13 4.23
C LYS A 309 18.78 -23.58 3.95
N ALA A 310 18.25 -23.17 2.79
CA ALA A 310 16.94 -23.57 2.29
C ALA A 310 17.04 -24.79 1.36
N ALA A 311 15.98 -25.62 1.35
CA ALA A 311 15.52 -26.36 0.19
C ALA A 311 14.00 -26.20 0.13
N VAL A 312 13.48 -25.71 -1.00
CA VAL A 312 12.04 -25.50 -1.26
C VAL A 312 11.64 -26.52 -2.31
N ASN A 313 10.59 -27.30 -2.04
CA ASN A 313 9.91 -28.12 -3.05
C ASN A 313 8.61 -27.41 -3.45
N GLU A 314 8.41 -27.22 -4.75
CA GLU A 314 7.16 -26.84 -5.39
C GLU A 314 6.25 -28.08 -5.57
N PRO A 315 4.92 -27.92 -5.65
CA PRO A 315 4.06 -28.90 -6.28
C PRO A 315 3.47 -28.41 -7.61
N GLU A 316 3.56 -29.30 -8.60
CA GLU A 316 2.91 -29.29 -9.91
C GLU A 316 1.39 -29.58 -9.81
N ASP A 317 0.61 -28.92 -10.67
CA ASP A 317 -0.09 -29.52 -11.83
C ASP A 317 -1.49 -28.95 -12.09
N ALA A 318 -1.80 -28.86 -13.38
CA ALA A 318 -2.87 -28.18 -14.04
C ALA A 318 -4.20 -28.96 -14.05
N GLY A 319 -5.30 -28.23 -14.08
CA GLY A 319 -6.63 -28.72 -14.44
C GLY A 319 -7.35 -27.66 -15.27
N SER A 320 -7.72 -28.03 -16.49
CA SER A 320 -8.34 -27.20 -17.54
C SER A 320 -9.84 -26.97 -17.32
N LEU A 321 -10.45 -26.25 -18.29
CA LEU A 321 -11.89 -25.98 -18.53
C LEU A 321 -12.38 -24.62 -17.98
N SER A 322 -13.15 -23.78 -18.67
CA SER A 322 -13.73 -23.74 -20.02
C SER A 322 -14.44 -22.38 -20.18
N GLU A 323 -14.55 -21.88 -21.40
CA GLU A 323 -15.24 -20.65 -21.83
C GLU A 323 -16.68 -20.50 -21.29
N LYS A 324 -17.07 -19.28 -20.85
CA LYS A 324 -18.49 -18.87 -20.67
C LYS A 324 -18.76 -17.39 -21.04
N THR A 325 -19.33 -17.28 -22.24
CA THR A 325 -20.34 -16.38 -22.86
C THR A 325 -20.89 -15.12 -22.15
N GLU A 326 -20.96 -14.07 -22.99
CA GLU A 326 -21.75 -12.82 -23.12
C GLU A 326 -22.84 -12.37 -22.11
N ALA A 327 -23.29 -13.19 -21.16
CA ALA A 327 -24.42 -12.85 -20.28
C ALA A 327 -24.05 -12.02 -19.02
N GLN A 328 -22.79 -11.62 -18.85
CA GLN A 328 -22.31 -10.88 -17.66
C GLN A 328 -22.20 -9.35 -17.86
N ALA A 329 -22.51 -8.84 -19.06
CA ALA A 329 -22.33 -7.42 -19.38
C ALA A 329 -23.36 -6.47 -18.72
N GLU A 330 -24.40 -6.99 -18.08
CA GLU A 330 -25.55 -6.17 -17.61
C GLU A 330 -25.38 -5.53 -16.23
N GLN A 331 -24.26 -5.73 -15.50
CA GLN A 331 -24.11 -5.18 -14.13
C GLN A 331 -22.79 -4.43 -13.85
N GLU A 332 -21.93 -4.22 -14.85
CA GLU A 332 -20.64 -3.54 -14.62
C GLU A 332 -20.81 -2.01 -14.49
N VAL A 333 -20.48 -1.47 -13.32
CA VAL A 333 -20.28 -0.02 -13.11
C VAL A 333 -18.79 0.25 -12.92
N PHE A 334 -18.20 1.08 -13.77
CA PHE A 334 -16.77 1.41 -13.72
C PHE A 334 -16.52 2.77 -14.39
N GLY A 335 -15.34 3.35 -14.17
CA GLY A 335 -14.99 4.61 -14.81
C GLY A 335 -13.49 4.79 -15.02
N PHE A 336 -13.15 5.73 -15.88
CA PHE A 336 -11.80 6.13 -16.25
C PHE A 336 -11.64 7.62 -15.97
N ASN A 337 -10.49 8.02 -15.42
CA ASN A 337 -10.18 9.41 -15.11
C ASN A 337 -8.73 9.70 -15.49
N ASP A 338 -8.53 10.60 -16.45
CA ASP A 338 -7.22 10.96 -16.97
C ASP A 338 -7.07 12.49 -17.06
N ASN A 339 -5.89 12.98 -16.68
CA ASN A 339 -5.51 14.38 -16.87
C ASN A 339 -4.70 14.49 -18.17
N VAL A 340 -5.21 15.25 -19.14
CA VAL A 340 -4.58 15.41 -20.45
C VAL A 340 -4.10 16.85 -20.61
N SER A 341 -2.78 17.03 -20.72
CA SER A 341 -2.18 18.33 -21.00
C SER A 341 -2.16 18.62 -22.50
N HIS A 342 -2.67 19.77 -22.90
CA HIS A 342 -2.59 20.27 -24.27
C HIS A 342 -2.42 21.80 -24.26
N SER A 343 -1.43 22.32 -24.99
CA SER A 343 -1.15 23.75 -25.14
C SER A 343 -1.05 24.53 -23.81
N GLY A 344 -0.37 23.95 -22.81
CA GLY A 344 -0.17 24.57 -21.49
C GLY A 344 -1.37 24.44 -20.53
N THR A 345 -2.45 23.81 -20.98
CA THR A 345 -3.70 23.64 -20.23
C THR A 345 -3.93 22.17 -19.88
N VAL A 346 -4.42 21.89 -18.67
CA VAL A 346 -4.79 20.54 -18.23
C VAL A 346 -6.30 20.37 -18.33
N PHE A 347 -6.75 19.43 -19.14
CA PHE A 347 -8.14 18.99 -19.24
C PHE A 347 -8.33 17.68 -18.46
N HIS A 348 -9.43 17.57 -17.74
CA HIS A 348 -9.85 16.33 -17.09
C HIS A 348 -10.76 15.56 -18.05
N VAL A 349 -10.39 14.34 -18.41
CA VAL A 349 -11.23 13.43 -19.18
C VAL A 349 -11.76 12.37 -18.22
N GLN A 350 -13.07 12.34 -18.06
CA GLN A 350 -13.78 11.40 -17.20
C GLN A 350 -14.72 10.57 -18.06
N THR A 351 -14.68 9.25 -17.92
CA THR A 351 -15.65 8.36 -18.56
C THR A 351 -16.27 7.46 -17.52
N GLU A 352 -17.59 7.48 -17.40
CA GLU A 352 -18.35 6.62 -16.50
C GLU A 352 -19.20 5.66 -17.32
N ALA A 353 -19.08 4.37 -17.03
CA ALA A 353 -19.92 3.32 -17.56
C ALA A 353 -20.86 2.85 -16.46
N GLN A 354 -22.15 2.92 -16.74
CA GLN A 354 -23.20 2.47 -15.83
C GLN A 354 -23.90 1.26 -16.42
N GLY A 355 -23.76 0.10 -15.75
CA GLY A 355 -24.52 -1.12 -16.02
C GLY A 355 -25.97 -1.04 -15.51
N GLY A 356 -26.79 -2.04 -15.85
CA GLY A 356 -28.22 -2.13 -15.50
C GLY A 356 -29.11 -2.39 -16.72
N GLY A 357 -30.42 -2.17 -16.60
CA GLY A 357 -31.40 -2.46 -17.66
C GLY A 357 -31.32 -1.58 -18.93
N ASP A 358 -30.62 -0.43 -18.88
CA ASP A 358 -30.31 0.40 -20.06
C ASP A 358 -28.86 0.93 -19.93
N PRO A 359 -27.84 0.08 -20.15
CA PRO A 359 -26.45 0.45 -19.91
C PRO A 359 -26.01 1.63 -20.79
N PHE A 360 -25.20 2.53 -20.25
CA PHE A 360 -24.65 3.65 -21.01
C PHE A 360 -23.26 4.03 -20.54
N ILE A 361 -22.54 4.72 -21.42
CA ILE A 361 -21.20 5.24 -21.18
C ILE A 361 -21.23 6.74 -21.43
N GLU A 362 -20.87 7.51 -20.41
CA GLU A 362 -20.79 8.97 -20.46
C GLU A 362 -19.34 9.41 -20.35
N THR A 363 -18.86 10.16 -21.34
CA THR A 363 -17.53 10.77 -21.33
C THR A 363 -17.64 12.27 -21.27
N VAL A 364 -17.05 12.89 -20.26
CA VAL A 364 -17.00 14.33 -20.05
C VAL A 364 -15.54 14.81 -20.10
N ILE A 365 -15.29 15.91 -20.79
CA ILE A 365 -14.01 16.62 -20.78
C ILE A 365 -14.26 17.99 -20.17
N TYR A 366 -13.59 18.31 -19.07
CA TYR A 366 -13.79 19.55 -18.35
C TYR A 366 -12.48 20.16 -17.83
N GLN A 367 -12.51 21.45 -17.56
CA GLN A 367 -11.40 22.19 -16.94
C GLN A 367 -11.98 23.29 -16.06
N GLY A 368 -11.51 23.39 -14.80
CA GLY A 368 -11.90 24.47 -13.89
C GLY A 368 -13.42 24.58 -13.66
N GLY A 369 -14.15 23.45 -13.72
CA GLY A 369 -15.61 23.40 -13.58
C GLY A 369 -16.42 23.63 -14.86
N ARG A 370 -15.78 24.01 -15.98
CA ARG A 370 -16.43 24.15 -17.30
C ARG A 370 -16.31 22.87 -18.11
N ILE A 371 -17.42 22.37 -18.65
CA ILE A 371 -17.46 21.21 -19.56
C ILE A 371 -17.22 21.69 -21.00
N PHE A 372 -16.23 21.10 -21.67
CA PHE A 372 -15.87 21.38 -23.07
C PHE A 372 -16.41 20.32 -24.03
N PHE A 373 -16.66 19.12 -23.53
CA PHE A 373 -17.24 18.03 -24.31
C PHE A 373 -18.00 17.10 -23.37
N SER A 374 -19.19 16.65 -23.78
CA SER A 374 -19.86 15.52 -23.16
C SER A 374 -20.42 14.63 -24.26
N LYS A 375 -20.22 13.31 -24.11
CA LYS A 375 -20.81 12.30 -24.97
C LYS A 375 -21.37 11.17 -24.13
N ARG A 376 -22.68 11.01 -24.18
CA ARG A 376 -23.38 9.84 -23.64
C ARG A 376 -23.71 8.89 -24.78
N THR A 377 -23.35 7.62 -24.64
CA THR A 377 -23.63 6.56 -25.61
C THR A 377 -24.33 5.43 -24.89
N ARG A 378 -25.60 5.18 -25.23
CA ARG A 378 -26.30 4.01 -24.70
C ARG A 378 -25.78 2.77 -25.42
N TRP A 379 -25.75 1.66 -24.71
CA TRP A 379 -25.19 0.43 -25.23
C TRP A 379 -25.97 -0.08 -26.45
N LYS A 380 -27.30 0.04 -26.44
CA LYS A 380 -28.16 -0.30 -27.57
C LYS A 380 -27.96 0.57 -28.83
N ASP A 381 -27.36 1.74 -28.68
CA ASP A 381 -27.11 2.70 -29.77
C ASP A 381 -25.69 2.58 -30.32
N ALA A 382 -24.86 1.72 -29.73
CA ALA A 382 -23.54 1.38 -30.24
C ALA A 382 -23.72 0.48 -31.48
N GLY A 383 -23.91 1.08 -32.66
CA GLY A 383 -24.17 0.39 -33.93
C GLY A 383 -23.07 -0.60 -34.38
N GLU A 384 -23.09 -1.00 -35.65
CA GLU A 384 -22.26 -2.10 -36.23
C GLU A 384 -20.76 -2.12 -35.85
N GLY A 385 -20.16 -0.98 -35.49
CA GLY A 385 -18.78 -0.89 -34.97
C GLY A 385 -18.56 -1.37 -33.52
N ALA A 386 -19.58 -1.91 -32.86
CA ALA A 386 -19.52 -2.58 -31.56
C ALA A 386 -19.83 -4.09 -31.64
N ALA A 387 -20.16 -4.63 -32.83
CA ALA A 387 -20.38 -6.06 -33.02
C ALA A 387 -19.09 -6.84 -32.66
N GLY A 388 -19.16 -7.66 -31.61
CA GLY A 388 -18.03 -8.45 -31.09
C GLY A 388 -17.13 -7.76 -30.06
N MET A 389 -17.43 -6.51 -29.66
CA MET A 389 -16.68 -5.78 -28.64
C MET A 389 -17.44 -5.76 -27.31
N GLY A 390 -16.76 -6.08 -26.19
CA GLY A 390 -17.38 -6.05 -24.87
C GLY A 390 -17.66 -4.62 -24.36
N PHE A 391 -18.63 -4.46 -23.43
CA PHE A 391 -19.05 -3.17 -22.84
C PHE A 391 -17.86 -2.35 -22.31
N ARG A 392 -16.97 -3.01 -21.56
CA ARG A 392 -15.75 -2.42 -21.01
C ARG A 392 -14.72 -2.01 -22.06
N GLU A 393 -14.60 -2.78 -23.13
CA GLU A 393 -13.68 -2.49 -24.23
C GLU A 393 -14.16 -1.27 -25.02
N PHE A 394 -15.46 -1.18 -25.27
CA PHE A 394 -16.06 -0.01 -25.92
C PHE A 394 -15.90 1.25 -25.07
N ALA A 395 -16.14 1.16 -23.76
CA ALA A 395 -15.94 2.28 -22.83
C ALA A 395 -14.47 2.74 -22.80
N THR A 396 -13.53 1.80 -22.81
CA THR A 396 -12.08 2.09 -22.92
C THR A 396 -11.75 2.79 -24.23
N ARG A 397 -12.33 2.33 -25.35
CA ARG A 397 -12.14 2.95 -26.67
C ARG A 397 -12.69 4.37 -26.72
N GLN A 398 -13.88 4.60 -26.17
CA GLN A 398 -14.49 5.92 -26.08
C GLN A 398 -13.64 6.87 -25.22
N HIS A 399 -13.11 6.39 -24.09
CA HIS A 399 -12.23 7.16 -23.23
C HIS A 399 -10.92 7.55 -23.93
N LYS A 400 -10.25 6.59 -24.59
CA LYS A 400 -9.03 6.85 -25.37
C LYS A 400 -9.28 7.81 -26.54
N ALA A 401 -10.43 7.71 -27.19
CA ALA A 401 -10.81 8.63 -28.26
C ALA A 401 -10.99 10.07 -27.74
N ALA A 402 -11.57 10.24 -26.55
CA ALA A 402 -11.68 11.55 -25.90
C ALA A 402 -10.31 12.13 -25.54
N ILE A 403 -9.40 11.32 -24.98
CA ILE A 403 -8.01 11.74 -24.73
C ILE A 403 -7.31 12.16 -26.03
N ALA A 404 -7.46 11.38 -27.10
CA ALA A 404 -6.88 11.69 -28.39
C ALA A 404 -7.46 12.99 -28.97
N ALA A 405 -8.76 13.25 -28.79
CA ALA A 405 -9.40 14.48 -29.22
C ALA A 405 -8.84 15.71 -28.50
N VAL A 406 -8.55 15.62 -27.19
CA VAL A 406 -7.85 16.69 -26.44
C VAL A 406 -6.45 16.91 -27.03
N LYS A 407 -5.69 15.83 -27.25
CA LYS A 407 -4.30 15.92 -27.75
C LYS A 407 -4.20 16.47 -29.17
N MET A 408 -5.19 16.16 -30.02
CA MET A 408 -5.24 16.58 -31.42
C MET A 408 -5.98 17.91 -31.66
N ASN A 409 -6.37 18.61 -30.58
CA ASN A 409 -7.16 19.86 -30.64
C ASN A 409 -8.45 19.74 -31.47
N ARG A 410 -9.11 18.57 -31.42
CA ARG A 410 -10.35 18.29 -32.17
C ARG A 410 -11.63 18.56 -31.36
N ILE A 411 -11.49 19.13 -30.17
CA ILE A 411 -12.63 19.52 -29.35
C ILE A 411 -12.93 20.98 -29.71
N THR A 412 -14.04 21.21 -30.40
CA THR A 412 -14.49 22.57 -30.72
C THR A 412 -14.74 23.31 -29.41
N ILE A 413 -13.88 24.26 -29.07
CA ILE A 413 -14.11 25.21 -27.99
C ILE A 413 -15.21 26.15 -28.48
N GLN A 414 -16.49 25.75 -28.34
CA GLN A 414 -17.56 26.72 -28.43
C GLN A 414 -17.58 27.53 -27.12
N GLY A 415 -17.35 28.83 -27.30
CA GLY A 415 -17.22 29.86 -26.27
C GLY A 415 -18.43 30.01 -25.39
#